data_AF-A0A7J2ZDB1-F1
#
_entry.id   AF-A0A7J2ZDB1-F1
#
_cell.length_a   1.000
_cell.length_b   1.000
_cell.length_c   1.000
_cell.angle_alpha   90.00
_cell.angle_beta   90.00
_cell.angle_gamma   90.00
#
_symmetry.space_group_name_H-M   'P 1'
#
loop_
_entity.id
_entity.type
_entity.pdbx_description
1 polymer ?
#
loop_
_entity_poly.entity_id
_entity_poly.type
_entity_poly.pdbx_seq_one_letter_code
_entity_poly.pdbx_strand_id
1 'polypeptide(L)'
;MTVRKGSSKQSKGKSRRRVKTMEEVKVGVFLSDCGGQIAKILDFEALTNFVKDVPGVALVARGSEFWRGEGLKTIVDAVKTKKINRVVVAESLPKISEVAIVKAVEEAGLNPYLVEVIDLKDHCAWPHKDTPREATEKAKAMLLAAVEKAKLQEPIEKAEFPAVKSVLVIGGGLAGMQAAEDLADMGFQVYLIEKEPFLGGLAAKAVRFFPTDDCAICIQSPTTNLKAVAQTSRKCVYRSGFSEIPNLNVLTNARVVKVEGGPGNFHVTVERKPRYVNEKKCVACDLCTSVCPVEVPDEYNAKLTKRKAIYVNKPLVYPPAYAIDAKACKFHECAKCVEVCPTKAIELDQKPEQVTLNV
;
A
#
# COMPACT_ATOMS: atom_id res chain seq x y z
N MET A 1 -41.57 -26.03 -13.38
CA MET A 1 -40.76 -25.75 -14.58
C MET A 1 -39.29 -25.95 -14.27
N THR A 2 -38.82 -27.14 -14.66
CA THR A 2 -37.47 -27.59 -15.01
C THR A 2 -36.26 -26.68 -14.71
N VAL A 3 -35.46 -27.14 -13.74
CA VAL A 3 -34.06 -26.75 -13.50
C VAL A 3 -33.20 -27.28 -14.65
N ARG A 4 -32.62 -26.40 -15.47
CA ARG A 4 -31.61 -26.77 -16.49
C ARG A 4 -30.24 -26.90 -15.83
N LYS A 5 -29.77 -28.14 -15.66
CA LYS A 5 -28.36 -28.46 -15.39
C LYS A 5 -27.53 -28.12 -16.63
N GLY A 6 -26.75 -27.05 -16.58
CA GLY A 6 -25.71 -26.74 -17.57
C GLY A 6 -24.50 -27.63 -17.35
N SER A 7 -24.31 -28.62 -18.22
CA SER A 7 -23.10 -29.44 -18.29
C SER A 7 -21.96 -28.63 -18.90
N SER A 8 -21.01 -28.16 -18.10
CA SER A 8 -19.76 -27.59 -18.60
C SER A 8 -18.86 -28.74 -19.08
N LYS A 9 -18.74 -28.89 -20.40
CA LYS A 9 -17.74 -29.77 -21.03
C LYS A 9 -16.35 -29.30 -20.60
N GLN A 10 -15.66 -30.10 -19.79
CA GLN A 10 -14.21 -30.01 -19.62
C GLN A 10 -13.55 -30.34 -20.97
N SER A 11 -13.12 -29.31 -21.70
CA SER A 11 -12.20 -29.48 -22.82
C SER A 11 -10.85 -29.91 -22.28
N LYS A 12 -10.59 -31.23 -22.28
CA LYS A 12 -9.25 -31.79 -22.10
C LYS A 12 -8.39 -31.40 -23.31
N GLY A 13 -7.85 -30.18 -23.29
CA GLY A 13 -6.76 -29.78 -24.16
C GLY A 13 -5.51 -30.55 -23.76
N LYS A 14 -5.21 -31.65 -24.47
CA LYS A 14 -3.89 -32.30 -24.42
C LYS A 14 -2.87 -31.31 -24.98
N SER A 15 -2.31 -30.46 -24.11
CA SER A 15 -1.09 -29.72 -24.42
C SER A 15 0.04 -30.74 -24.59
N ARG A 16 0.37 -31.06 -25.84
CA ARG A 16 1.59 -31.75 -26.19
C ARG A 16 2.74 -30.87 -25.69
N ARG A 17 3.34 -31.22 -24.55
CA ARG A 17 4.64 -30.68 -24.12
C ARG A 17 5.65 -30.98 -25.23
N ARG A 18 5.88 -30.01 -26.11
CA ARG A 18 7.06 -29.99 -26.98
C ARG A 18 8.26 -29.96 -26.04
N VAL A 19 9.05 -31.02 -26.06
CA VAL A 19 10.38 -31.04 -25.44
C VAL A 19 11.19 -29.98 -26.17
N LYS A 20 11.28 -28.76 -25.61
CA LYS A 20 12.25 -27.76 -26.05
C LYS A 20 13.61 -28.42 -25.80
N THR A 21 14.40 -28.60 -26.86
CA THR A 21 15.82 -28.87 -26.75
C THR A 21 16.42 -27.86 -25.78
N MET A 22 16.94 -28.32 -24.64
CA MET A 22 17.52 -27.46 -23.62
C MET A 22 18.72 -26.76 -24.26
N GLU A 23 18.62 -25.45 -24.48
CA GLU A 23 19.78 -24.64 -24.85
C GLU A 23 20.86 -24.78 -23.77
N GLU A 24 22.10 -24.88 -24.21
CA GLU A 24 23.26 -24.89 -23.32
C GLU A 24 23.22 -23.69 -22.37
N VAL A 25 23.40 -23.93 -21.08
CA VAL A 25 23.34 -22.89 -20.04
C VAL A 25 24.61 -22.05 -20.07
N LYS A 26 24.44 -20.73 -20.22
CA LYS A 26 25.50 -19.73 -20.29
C LYS A 26 25.23 -18.63 -19.26
N VAL A 27 25.89 -18.72 -18.11
CA VAL A 27 25.72 -17.78 -17.01
C VAL A 27 26.63 -16.57 -17.21
N GLY A 28 26.06 -15.37 -17.18
CA GLY A 28 26.79 -14.12 -17.07
C GLY A 28 26.83 -13.66 -15.61
N VAL A 29 28.03 -13.45 -15.08
CA VAL A 29 28.24 -12.97 -13.71
C VAL A 29 28.76 -11.54 -13.73
N PHE A 30 28.07 -10.64 -13.04
CA PHE A 30 28.35 -9.21 -13.02
C PHE A 30 28.67 -8.79 -11.59
N LEU A 31 29.92 -8.39 -11.33
CA LEU A 31 30.46 -8.10 -10.00
C LEU A 31 30.56 -6.59 -9.79
N SER A 32 29.64 -6.02 -9.03
CA SER A 32 29.65 -4.60 -8.64
C SER A 32 30.56 -4.38 -7.43
N ASP A 33 31.42 -3.36 -7.48
CA ASP A 33 32.14 -2.86 -6.29
C ASP A 33 31.38 -1.79 -5.51
N CYS A 34 30.13 -1.49 -5.92
CA CYS A 34 29.22 -0.53 -5.32
C CYS A 34 29.82 0.88 -5.26
N GLY A 35 30.50 1.31 -6.32
CA GLY A 35 31.23 2.58 -6.37
C GLY A 35 32.45 2.57 -5.44
N GLY A 36 33.13 1.43 -5.31
CA GLY A 36 34.29 1.22 -4.46
C GLY A 36 33.99 1.00 -2.98
N GLN A 37 32.72 0.96 -2.55
CA GLN A 37 32.34 0.78 -1.14
C GLN A 37 32.81 -0.55 -0.54
N ILE A 38 32.95 -1.59 -1.37
CA ILE A 38 33.36 -2.94 -0.94
C ILE A 38 34.70 -3.37 -1.52
N ALA A 39 35.32 -2.56 -2.40
CA ALA A 39 36.59 -2.85 -3.04
C ALA A 39 37.78 -2.97 -2.07
N LYS A 40 37.68 -2.32 -0.90
CA LYS A 40 38.72 -2.40 0.16
C LYS A 40 38.57 -3.63 1.07
N ILE A 41 37.43 -4.32 1.01
CA ILE A 41 37.10 -5.43 1.91
C ILE A 41 37.11 -6.75 1.14
N LEU A 42 36.58 -6.77 -0.09
CA LEU A 42 36.54 -7.95 -0.93
C LEU A 42 37.64 -7.88 -1.99
N ASP A 43 38.35 -9.00 -2.16
CA ASP A 43 39.30 -9.16 -3.26
C ASP A 43 38.56 -9.53 -4.55
N PHE A 44 38.20 -8.53 -5.34
CA PHE A 44 37.50 -8.72 -6.60
C PHE A 44 38.32 -9.43 -7.68
N GLU A 45 39.65 -9.42 -7.59
CA GLU A 45 40.49 -10.21 -8.51
C GLU A 45 40.32 -11.70 -8.19
N ALA A 46 40.43 -12.06 -6.91
CA ALA A 46 40.18 -13.42 -6.46
C ALA A 46 38.75 -13.89 -6.74
N LEU A 47 37.73 -13.02 -6.56
CA LEU A 47 36.34 -13.35 -6.91
C LEU A 47 36.18 -13.59 -8.41
N THR A 48 36.78 -12.75 -9.25
CA THR A 48 36.67 -12.86 -10.71
C THR A 48 37.30 -14.15 -11.22
N ASN A 49 38.50 -14.49 -10.73
CA ASN A 49 39.19 -15.71 -11.11
C ASN A 49 38.40 -16.95 -10.66
N PHE A 50 37.95 -16.95 -9.40
CA PHE A 50 37.12 -18.03 -8.87
C PHE A 50 35.86 -18.28 -9.72
N VAL A 51 35.12 -17.23 -10.06
CA VAL A 51 33.86 -17.36 -10.82
C VAL A 51 34.11 -17.81 -12.26
N LYS A 52 35.20 -17.38 -12.90
CA LYS A 52 35.55 -17.82 -14.27
C LYS A 52 35.77 -19.33 -14.36
N ASP A 53 36.27 -19.94 -13.29
CA ASP A 53 36.56 -21.37 -13.23
C ASP A 53 35.30 -22.23 -12.94
N VAL A 54 34.18 -21.60 -12.60
CA VAL A 54 32.92 -22.32 -12.35
C VAL A 54 32.32 -22.78 -13.69
N PRO A 55 32.06 -24.10 -13.89
CA PRO A 55 31.50 -24.61 -15.14
C PRO A 55 30.19 -23.91 -15.53
N GLY A 56 29.98 -23.62 -16.82
CA GLY A 56 28.76 -22.96 -17.30
C GLY A 56 28.73 -21.42 -17.14
N VAL A 57 29.73 -20.82 -16.50
CA VAL A 57 29.95 -19.37 -16.58
C VAL A 57 30.57 -19.02 -17.93
N ALA A 58 29.86 -18.20 -18.71
CA ALA A 58 30.26 -17.80 -20.06
C ALA A 58 30.81 -16.37 -20.13
N LEU A 59 30.46 -15.52 -19.16
CA LEU A 59 30.89 -14.13 -19.10
C LEU A 59 31.07 -13.71 -17.65
N VAL A 60 32.16 -13.02 -17.35
CA VAL A 60 32.35 -12.31 -16.08
C VAL A 60 32.69 -10.86 -16.37
N ALA A 61 31.94 -9.93 -15.79
CA ALA A 61 32.18 -8.50 -15.90
C ALA A 61 32.32 -7.86 -14.53
N ARG A 62 33.19 -6.86 -14.42
CA ARG A 62 33.36 -6.03 -13.23
C ARG A 62 32.94 -4.60 -13.55
N GLY A 63 32.36 -3.92 -12.58
CA GLY A 63 31.92 -2.54 -12.76
C GLY A 63 31.62 -1.89 -11.41
N SER A 64 31.38 -0.59 -11.43
CA SER A 64 30.98 0.14 -10.23
C SER A 64 29.53 -0.13 -9.82
N GLU A 65 28.70 -0.42 -10.81
CA GLU A 65 27.28 -0.74 -10.65
C GLU A 65 26.74 -1.41 -11.92
N PHE A 66 25.68 -2.21 -11.79
CA PHE A 66 25.08 -2.95 -12.92
C PHE A 66 23.57 -2.73 -13.11
N TRP A 67 22.93 -1.95 -12.25
CA TRP A 67 21.47 -1.73 -12.30
C TRP A 67 21.04 -0.46 -13.03
N ARG A 68 21.99 0.33 -13.52
CA ARG A 68 21.76 1.53 -14.36
C ARG A 68 22.97 1.82 -15.26
N GLY A 69 22.81 2.80 -16.15
CA GLY A 69 23.89 3.33 -16.99
C GLY A 69 24.57 2.27 -17.87
N GLU A 70 25.88 2.41 -18.07
CA GLU A 70 26.70 1.51 -18.89
C GLU A 70 26.78 0.07 -18.34
N GLY A 71 26.72 -0.10 -17.01
CA GLY A 71 26.70 -1.43 -16.40
C GLY A 71 25.46 -2.24 -16.80
N LEU A 72 24.27 -1.62 -16.69
CA LEU A 72 23.03 -2.25 -17.14
C LEU A 72 23.03 -2.55 -18.64
N LYS A 73 23.56 -1.63 -19.44
CA LYS A 73 23.71 -1.82 -20.88
C LYS A 73 24.61 -3.01 -21.22
N THR A 74 25.68 -3.22 -20.45
CA THR A 74 26.57 -4.38 -20.59
C THR A 74 25.82 -5.70 -20.39
N ILE A 75 24.92 -5.78 -19.41
CA ILE A 75 24.06 -6.95 -19.20
C ILE A 75 23.13 -7.14 -20.41
N VAL A 76 22.43 -6.08 -20.81
CA VAL A 76 21.47 -6.10 -21.92
C VAL A 76 22.13 -6.53 -23.23
N ASP A 77 23.32 -6.00 -23.53
CA ASP A 77 24.06 -6.33 -24.75
C ASP A 77 24.54 -7.79 -24.73
N ALA A 78 24.98 -8.30 -23.57
CA ALA A 78 25.34 -9.71 -23.41
C ALA A 78 24.14 -10.66 -23.64
N VAL A 79 22.96 -10.26 -23.19
CA VAL A 79 21.70 -10.99 -23.43
C VAL A 79 21.30 -10.93 -24.91
N LYS A 80 21.26 -9.75 -25.53
CA LYS A 80 20.87 -9.56 -26.94
C LYS A 80 21.80 -10.29 -27.91
N THR A 81 23.10 -10.27 -27.62
CA THR A 81 24.11 -10.99 -28.42
C THR A 81 24.13 -12.50 -28.17
N LYS A 82 23.22 -13.02 -27.32
CA LYS A 82 23.11 -14.44 -26.93
C LYS A 82 24.40 -15.03 -26.37
N LYS A 83 25.27 -14.19 -25.79
CA LYS A 83 26.46 -14.63 -25.07
C LYS A 83 26.08 -15.33 -23.77
N ILE A 84 24.96 -14.91 -23.17
CA ILE A 84 24.44 -15.46 -21.92
C ILE A 84 22.93 -15.71 -22.03
N ASN A 85 22.43 -16.67 -21.26
CA ASN A 85 21.00 -16.96 -21.08
C ASN A 85 20.59 -17.13 -19.61
N ARG A 86 21.51 -16.83 -18.67
CA ARG A 86 21.27 -16.66 -17.24
C ARG A 86 22.07 -15.46 -16.76
N VAL A 87 21.52 -14.68 -15.83
CA VAL A 87 22.15 -13.47 -15.32
C VAL A 87 22.30 -13.59 -13.80
N VAL A 88 23.54 -13.47 -13.31
CA VAL A 88 23.83 -13.36 -11.88
C VAL A 88 24.49 -12.01 -11.65
N VAL A 89 23.90 -11.16 -10.81
CA VAL A 89 24.46 -9.85 -10.46
C VAL A 89 24.76 -9.81 -8.97
N ALA A 90 26.00 -9.46 -8.63
CA ALA A 90 26.40 -9.17 -7.27
C ALA A 90 26.38 -7.66 -7.05
N GLU A 91 25.49 -7.19 -6.18
CA GLU A 91 25.20 -5.78 -5.93
C GLU A 91 24.99 -5.50 -4.42
N SER A 92 24.65 -4.26 -4.07
CA SER A 92 24.37 -3.84 -2.68
C SER A 92 22.89 -3.70 -2.31
N LEU A 93 21.99 -3.52 -3.28
CA LEU A 93 20.57 -3.25 -3.02
C LEU A 93 19.70 -4.19 -3.84
N PRO A 94 19.71 -5.51 -3.55
CA PRO A 94 19.20 -6.55 -4.45
C PRO A 94 17.78 -6.25 -4.92
N LYS A 95 16.85 -5.89 -4.02
CA LYS A 95 15.45 -5.61 -4.37
C LYS A 95 15.26 -4.45 -5.35
N ILE A 96 16.08 -3.40 -5.24
CA ILE A 96 15.97 -2.22 -6.12
C ILE A 96 16.64 -2.52 -7.46
N SER A 97 17.86 -3.08 -7.41
CA SER A 97 18.61 -3.43 -8.61
C SER A 97 17.91 -4.50 -9.44
N GLU A 98 17.31 -5.49 -8.78
CA GLU A 98 16.58 -6.59 -9.42
C GLU A 98 15.42 -6.06 -10.26
N VAL A 99 14.61 -5.12 -9.74
CA VAL A 99 13.50 -4.53 -10.52
C VAL A 99 14.00 -3.89 -11.82
N ALA A 100 15.10 -3.13 -11.75
CA ALA A 100 15.69 -2.46 -12.92
C ALA A 100 16.29 -3.47 -13.92
N ILE A 101 17.07 -4.44 -13.42
CA ILE A 101 17.73 -5.46 -14.24
C ILE A 101 16.71 -6.37 -14.90
N VAL A 102 15.76 -6.90 -14.13
CA VAL A 102 14.69 -7.80 -14.60
C VAL A 102 13.90 -7.14 -15.72
N LYS A 103 13.49 -5.88 -15.54
CA LYS A 103 12.79 -5.13 -16.59
C LYS A 103 13.64 -5.01 -17.87
N ALA A 104 14.90 -4.61 -17.73
CA ALA A 104 15.78 -4.38 -18.88
C ALA A 104 16.12 -5.69 -19.65
N VAL A 105 16.32 -6.80 -18.95
CA VAL A 105 16.59 -8.09 -19.61
C VAL A 105 15.33 -8.71 -20.21
N GLU A 106 14.15 -8.44 -19.63
CA GLU A 106 12.88 -8.83 -20.23
C GLU A 106 12.64 -8.10 -21.56
N GLU A 107 12.90 -6.79 -21.60
CA GLU A 107 12.89 -6.00 -22.86
C GLU A 107 13.94 -6.50 -23.87
N ALA A 108 15.02 -7.13 -23.40
CA ALA A 108 16.03 -7.78 -24.22
C ALA A 108 15.67 -9.21 -24.68
N GLY A 109 14.52 -9.75 -24.24
CA GLY A 109 14.00 -11.06 -24.63
C GLY A 109 14.39 -12.22 -23.72
N LEU A 110 15.01 -11.97 -22.55
CA LEU A 110 15.28 -12.99 -21.54
C LEU A 110 14.13 -13.10 -20.56
N ASN A 111 13.76 -14.33 -20.16
CA ASN A 111 12.73 -14.52 -19.16
C ASN A 111 13.18 -13.91 -17.80
N PRO A 112 12.32 -13.13 -17.13
CA PRO A 112 12.68 -12.39 -15.91
C PRO A 112 13.08 -13.28 -14.73
N TYR A 113 12.62 -14.54 -14.70
CA TYR A 113 12.93 -15.52 -13.65
C TYR A 113 14.29 -16.22 -13.86
N LEU A 114 15.05 -15.82 -14.88
CA LEU A 114 16.41 -16.30 -15.17
C LEU A 114 17.50 -15.32 -14.70
N VAL A 115 17.11 -14.40 -13.82
CA VAL A 115 17.95 -13.40 -13.17
C VAL A 115 18.07 -13.77 -11.70
N GLU A 116 19.29 -13.73 -11.17
CA GLU A 116 19.57 -13.83 -9.75
C GLU A 116 20.38 -12.60 -9.34
N VAL A 117 19.97 -11.92 -8.28
CA VAL A 117 20.72 -10.80 -7.70
C VAL A 117 21.08 -11.13 -6.27
N ILE A 118 22.38 -11.08 -5.95
CA ILE A 118 22.89 -11.32 -4.61
C ILE A 118 23.48 -10.06 -4.00
N ASP A 119 23.42 -9.99 -2.67
CA ASP A 119 23.98 -8.90 -1.89
C ASP A 119 25.37 -9.25 -1.37
N LEU A 120 26.42 -8.62 -1.91
CA LEU A 120 27.78 -8.78 -1.39
C LEU A 120 28.19 -7.66 -0.42
N LYS A 121 27.32 -6.65 -0.19
CA LYS A 121 27.61 -5.55 0.71
C LYS A 121 27.10 -5.83 2.11
N ASP A 122 25.80 -5.76 2.33
CA ASP A 122 25.19 -5.83 3.65
C ASP A 122 25.20 -7.28 4.18
N HIS A 123 25.12 -8.27 3.28
CA HIS A 123 25.19 -9.68 3.65
C HIS A 123 26.61 -10.26 3.67
N CYS A 124 27.64 -9.54 3.22
CA CYS A 124 29.00 -10.08 3.15
C CYS A 124 30.09 -9.09 3.59
N ALA A 125 30.39 -8.06 2.80
CA ALA A 125 31.53 -7.18 3.07
C ALA A 125 31.40 -6.39 4.39
N TRP A 126 30.25 -5.77 4.65
CA TRP A 126 30.10 -4.85 5.79
C TRP A 126 30.11 -5.53 7.17
N PRO A 127 29.49 -6.71 7.35
CA PRO A 127 29.63 -7.46 8.60
C PRO A 127 31.05 -7.98 8.85
N HIS A 128 31.89 -8.08 7.81
CA HIS A 128 33.21 -8.71 7.85
C HIS A 128 34.35 -7.73 7.54
N LYS A 129 34.17 -6.45 7.88
CA LYS A 129 35.18 -5.38 7.63
C LYS A 129 36.54 -5.71 8.23
N ASP A 130 36.54 -6.34 9.40
CA ASP A 130 37.75 -6.69 10.15
C ASP A 130 38.35 -8.05 9.75
N THR A 131 37.67 -8.78 8.87
CA THR A 131 38.08 -10.11 8.37
C THR A 131 37.98 -10.21 6.83
N PRO A 132 38.76 -9.40 6.07
CA PRO A 132 38.63 -9.29 4.61
C PRO A 132 38.85 -10.60 3.85
N ARG A 133 39.73 -11.47 4.37
CA ARG A 133 40.02 -12.77 3.76
C ARG A 133 38.81 -13.69 3.87
N GLU A 134 38.23 -13.81 5.07
CA GLU A 134 37.02 -14.57 5.33
C GLU A 134 35.81 -13.99 4.58
N ALA A 135 35.73 -12.66 4.47
CA ALA A 135 34.71 -11.97 3.67
C ALA A 135 34.79 -12.39 2.19
N THR A 136 36.00 -12.46 1.65
CA THR A 136 36.22 -12.88 0.26
C THR A 136 35.84 -14.36 0.05
N GLU A 137 36.22 -15.26 0.97
CA GLU A 137 35.82 -16.68 0.89
C GLU A 137 34.30 -16.87 1.00
N LYS A 138 33.64 -16.10 1.88
CA LYS A 138 32.18 -16.08 1.95
C LYS A 138 31.56 -15.58 0.65
N ALA A 139 32.08 -14.51 0.06
CA ALA A 139 31.60 -13.98 -1.22
C ALA A 139 31.74 -15.00 -2.35
N LYS A 140 32.84 -15.77 -2.41
CA LYS A 140 33.00 -16.90 -3.34
C LYS A 140 31.89 -17.94 -3.16
N ALA A 141 31.64 -18.36 -1.92
CA ALA A 141 30.58 -19.34 -1.63
C ALA A 141 29.19 -18.83 -2.03
N MET A 142 28.88 -17.55 -1.79
CA MET A 142 27.62 -16.92 -2.19
C MET A 142 27.48 -16.85 -3.72
N LEU A 143 28.54 -16.47 -4.43
CA LEU A 143 28.58 -16.44 -5.90
C LEU A 143 28.40 -17.83 -6.50
N LEU A 144 29.08 -18.84 -5.97
CA LEU A 144 28.93 -20.22 -6.41
C LEU A 144 27.47 -20.68 -6.25
N ALA A 145 26.88 -20.46 -5.07
CA ALA A 145 25.48 -20.82 -4.82
C ALA A 145 24.52 -20.12 -5.79
N ALA A 146 24.74 -18.84 -6.07
CA ALA A 146 23.93 -18.07 -7.03
C ALA A 146 24.06 -18.60 -8.45
N VAL A 147 25.28 -18.91 -8.88
CA VAL A 147 25.57 -19.47 -10.21
C VAL A 147 24.95 -20.86 -10.36
N GLU A 148 25.12 -21.76 -9.38
CA GLU A 148 24.51 -23.09 -9.43
C GLU A 148 22.98 -23.03 -9.43
N LYS A 149 22.39 -22.14 -8.62
CA LYS A 149 20.95 -21.89 -8.63
C LYS A 149 20.48 -21.39 -10.00
N ALA A 150 21.19 -20.43 -10.60
CA ALA A 150 20.84 -19.87 -11.90
C ALA A 150 20.86 -20.92 -13.02
N LYS A 151 21.76 -21.91 -12.96
CA LYS A 151 21.78 -23.02 -13.93
C LYS A 151 20.52 -23.87 -13.88
N LEU A 152 19.94 -24.03 -12.70
CA LEU A 152 18.73 -24.82 -12.47
C LEU A 152 17.44 -24.02 -12.69
N GLN A 153 17.52 -22.70 -12.86
CA GLN A 153 16.34 -21.87 -13.14
C GLN A 153 15.74 -22.23 -14.49
N GLU A 154 14.41 -22.28 -14.52
CA GLU A 154 13.60 -22.49 -15.71
C GLU A 154 12.78 -21.22 -16.01
N PRO A 155 12.48 -20.93 -17.28
CA PRO A 155 11.63 -19.81 -17.62
C PRO A 155 10.20 -20.04 -17.10
N ILE A 156 9.67 -19.10 -16.34
CA ILE A 156 8.30 -19.14 -15.80
C ILE A 156 7.44 -18.10 -16.53
N GLU A 157 6.19 -18.47 -16.82
CA GLU A 157 5.20 -17.54 -17.39
C GLU A 157 4.63 -16.63 -16.28
N LYS A 158 4.48 -15.33 -16.58
CA LYS A 158 3.83 -14.40 -15.65
C LYS A 158 2.35 -14.73 -15.54
N ALA A 159 1.85 -14.79 -14.31
CA ALA A 159 0.41 -14.87 -14.08
C ALA A 159 -0.19 -13.47 -14.20
N GLU A 160 -1.21 -13.33 -15.04
CA GLU A 160 -2.00 -12.11 -15.17
C GLU A 160 -3.31 -12.25 -14.39
N PHE A 161 -3.66 -11.21 -13.63
CA PHE A 161 -4.90 -11.15 -12.86
C PHE A 161 -5.64 -9.86 -13.21
N PRO A 162 -6.98 -9.88 -13.31
CA PRO A 162 -7.75 -8.66 -13.53
C PRO A 162 -7.64 -7.76 -12.31
N ALA A 163 -7.36 -6.48 -12.54
CA ALA A 163 -7.35 -5.46 -11.49
C ALA A 163 -8.72 -4.75 -11.42
N VAL A 164 -9.34 -4.78 -10.24
CA VAL A 164 -10.56 -4.04 -9.94
C VAL A 164 -10.24 -2.54 -9.94
N LYS A 165 -11.09 -1.72 -10.58
CA LYS A 165 -10.94 -0.26 -10.63
C LYS A 165 -11.53 0.41 -9.37
N SER A 166 -11.18 -0.10 -8.21
CA SER A 166 -11.60 0.44 -6.93
C SER A 166 -10.40 0.57 -5.99
N VAL A 167 -10.49 1.48 -5.03
CA VAL A 167 -9.44 1.72 -4.06
C VAL A 167 -10.04 1.87 -2.68
N LEU A 168 -9.39 1.26 -1.69
CA LEU A 168 -9.70 1.46 -0.28
C LEU A 168 -8.61 2.33 0.36
N VAL A 169 -9.02 3.42 1.00
CA VAL A 169 -8.15 4.28 1.79
C VAL A 169 -8.49 4.10 3.26
N ILE A 170 -7.50 3.76 4.08
CA ILE A 170 -7.68 3.53 5.52
C ILE A 170 -7.14 4.76 6.28
N GLY A 171 -8.04 5.49 6.92
CA GLY A 171 -7.76 6.67 7.73
C GLY A 171 -8.25 7.97 7.09
N GLY A 172 -9.25 8.59 7.72
CA GLY A 172 -9.86 9.86 7.33
C GLY A 172 -9.15 11.11 7.88
N GLY A 173 -7.83 11.04 8.03
CA GLY A 173 -6.99 12.22 8.27
C GLY A 173 -6.64 12.94 6.96
N LEU A 174 -5.90 14.05 7.04
CA LEU A 174 -5.55 14.86 5.87
C LEU A 174 -4.92 14.05 4.72
N ALA A 175 -3.96 13.17 5.02
CA ALA A 175 -3.29 12.36 4.00
C ALA A 175 -4.24 11.40 3.29
N GLY A 176 -5.12 10.72 4.04
CA GLY A 176 -6.08 9.79 3.44
C GLY A 176 -7.21 10.50 2.72
N MET A 177 -7.66 11.65 3.23
CA MET A 177 -8.63 12.47 2.52
C MET A 177 -8.08 12.98 1.18
N GLN A 178 -6.84 13.48 1.14
CA GLN A 178 -6.22 13.92 -0.12
C GLN A 178 -6.06 12.76 -1.10
N ALA A 179 -5.53 11.62 -0.64
CA ALA A 179 -5.38 10.44 -1.49
C ALA A 179 -6.73 9.97 -2.06
N ALA A 180 -7.78 9.98 -1.24
CA ALA A 180 -9.11 9.55 -1.66
C ALA A 180 -9.72 10.50 -2.71
N GLU A 181 -9.50 11.80 -2.56
CA GLU A 181 -9.91 12.82 -3.52
C GLU A 181 -9.17 12.67 -4.85
N ASP A 182 -7.84 12.61 -4.84
CA ASP A 182 -7.03 12.49 -6.06
C ASP A 182 -7.41 11.23 -6.86
N LEU A 183 -7.63 10.11 -6.16
CA LEU A 183 -8.04 8.85 -6.78
C LEU A 183 -9.47 8.90 -7.34
N ALA A 184 -10.38 9.58 -6.65
CA ALA A 184 -11.74 9.78 -7.15
C ALA A 184 -11.74 10.67 -8.40
N ASP A 185 -10.92 11.72 -8.42
CA ASP A 185 -10.71 12.62 -9.57
C ASP A 185 -10.10 11.88 -10.78
N MET A 186 -9.24 10.89 -10.54
CA MET A 186 -8.74 9.98 -11.59
C MET A 186 -9.80 8.99 -12.11
N GLY A 187 -11.01 8.98 -11.51
CA GLY A 187 -12.13 8.15 -11.93
C GLY A 187 -12.22 6.78 -11.28
N PHE A 188 -11.46 6.53 -10.19
CA PHE A 188 -11.58 5.28 -9.43
C PHE A 188 -12.78 5.29 -8.48
N GLN A 189 -13.35 4.11 -8.21
CA GLN A 189 -14.31 3.96 -7.12
C GLN A 189 -13.56 3.90 -5.78
N VAL A 190 -13.71 4.93 -4.94
CA VAL A 190 -12.94 5.04 -3.70
C VAL A 190 -13.81 4.77 -2.47
N TYR A 191 -13.27 4.03 -1.51
CA TYR A 191 -13.84 3.82 -0.18
C TYR A 191 -12.86 4.37 0.87
N LEU A 192 -13.24 5.43 1.58
CA LEU A 192 -12.45 6.01 2.67
C LEU A 192 -13.00 5.51 4.02
N ILE A 193 -12.21 4.73 4.75
CA ILE A 193 -12.60 4.12 6.03
C ILE A 193 -11.96 4.90 7.18
N GLU A 194 -12.78 5.46 8.07
CA GLU A 194 -12.34 6.18 9.28
C GLU A 194 -12.89 5.52 10.54
N LYS A 195 -11.97 5.20 11.47
CA LYS A 195 -12.28 4.48 12.71
C LYS A 195 -13.11 5.29 13.69
N GLU A 196 -12.86 6.60 13.75
CA GLU A 196 -13.57 7.53 14.61
C GLU A 196 -14.89 7.95 13.95
N PRO A 197 -15.85 8.49 14.72
CA PRO A 197 -17.08 9.02 14.14
C PRO A 197 -16.87 10.27 13.26
N PHE A 198 -15.66 10.81 13.18
CA PHE A 198 -15.40 12.08 12.48
C PHE A 198 -14.10 12.06 11.70
N LEU A 199 -14.10 12.71 10.54
CA LEU A 199 -12.89 12.96 9.75
C LEU A 199 -12.01 14.07 10.36
N GLY A 200 -10.80 14.19 9.82
CA GLY A 200 -9.85 15.26 10.08
C GLY A 200 -8.62 14.83 10.89
N GLY A 201 -8.67 13.70 11.59
CA GLY A 201 -7.53 13.13 12.30
C GLY A 201 -6.86 14.13 13.27
N LEU A 202 -5.53 14.16 13.28
CA LEU A 202 -4.76 15.10 14.11
C LEU A 202 -4.89 16.55 13.64
N ALA A 203 -5.07 16.77 12.33
CA ALA A 203 -5.22 18.10 11.75
C ALA A 203 -6.42 18.85 12.36
N ALA A 204 -7.55 18.17 12.58
CA ALA A 204 -8.71 18.78 13.22
C ALA A 204 -8.43 19.25 14.66
N LYS A 205 -7.48 18.60 15.36
CA LYS A 205 -7.07 18.98 16.72
C LYS A 205 -6.07 20.13 16.74
N ALA A 206 -5.41 20.41 15.62
CA ALA A 206 -4.57 21.59 15.49
C ALA A 206 -5.47 22.83 15.32
N VAL A 207 -5.05 23.97 15.88
CA VAL A 207 -5.77 25.24 15.67
C VAL A 207 -5.31 25.87 14.36
N ARG A 208 -3.99 25.89 14.13
CA ARG A 208 -3.36 26.48 12.94
C ARG A 208 -2.19 25.64 12.45
N PHE A 209 -1.86 25.78 11.17
CA PHE A 209 -0.65 25.19 10.57
C PHE A 209 0.44 26.23 10.35
N PHE A 210 1.65 25.90 10.76
CA PHE A 210 2.85 26.59 10.28
C PHE A 210 3.12 26.20 8.82
N PRO A 211 3.77 27.05 8.00
CA PRO A 211 4.24 28.40 8.33
C PRO A 211 3.20 29.51 8.07
N THR A 212 2.05 29.20 7.48
CA THR A 212 1.09 30.20 7.00
C THR A 212 0.12 30.70 8.06
N ASP A 213 0.08 30.03 9.21
CA ASP A 213 -0.85 30.29 10.32
C ASP A 213 -2.33 30.15 9.91
N ASP A 214 -2.58 29.31 8.90
CA ASP A 214 -3.93 29.00 8.43
C ASP A 214 -4.69 28.11 9.42
N CYS A 215 -6.00 28.30 9.52
CA CYS A 215 -6.87 27.41 10.30
C CYS A 215 -6.73 25.96 9.82
N ALA A 216 -6.45 25.04 10.74
CA ALA A 216 -6.10 23.67 10.39
C ALA A 216 -7.25 22.85 9.79
N ILE A 217 -8.48 23.33 9.94
CA ILE A 217 -9.67 22.68 9.38
C ILE A 217 -9.98 23.23 7.98
N CYS A 218 -9.46 24.41 7.64
CA CYS A 218 -9.66 25.11 6.38
C CYS A 218 -8.60 24.74 5.33
N ILE A 219 -8.19 23.47 5.24
CA ILE A 219 -7.06 23.09 4.39
C ILE A 219 -7.46 22.30 3.14
N GLN A 220 -8.67 21.75 3.11
CA GLN A 220 -9.08 20.90 2.00
C GLN A 220 -10.32 21.50 1.34
N SER A 221 -10.09 22.35 0.34
CA SER A 221 -11.09 22.59 -0.69
C SER A 221 -10.96 21.49 -1.73
N PRO A 222 -12.06 20.85 -2.17
CA PRO A 222 -11.94 19.84 -3.19
C PRO A 222 -11.46 20.51 -4.47
N THR A 223 -10.46 19.93 -5.11
CA THR A 223 -10.00 20.32 -6.45
C THR A 223 -10.99 19.91 -7.52
N THR A 224 -11.83 18.90 -7.23
CA THR A 224 -12.93 18.47 -8.08
C THR A 224 -13.90 19.62 -8.37
N ASN A 225 -14.34 19.73 -9.62
CA ASN A 225 -15.33 20.74 -10.02
C ASN A 225 -16.75 20.37 -9.55
N LEU A 226 -17.03 20.65 -8.28
CA LEU A 226 -18.35 20.44 -7.68
C LEU A 226 -19.28 21.63 -7.98
N LYS A 227 -20.41 21.36 -8.65
CA LYS A 227 -21.36 22.37 -9.16
C LYS A 227 -21.91 23.36 -8.11
N ALA A 228 -21.75 23.09 -6.81
CA ALA A 228 -22.23 23.91 -5.71
C ALA A 228 -21.12 24.50 -4.81
N VAL A 229 -19.84 24.24 -5.14
CA VAL A 229 -18.70 24.60 -4.29
C VAL A 229 -17.84 25.62 -5.03
N ALA A 230 -17.97 26.90 -4.69
CA ALA A 230 -17.07 27.94 -5.22
C ALA A 230 -15.59 27.59 -4.95
N GLN A 231 -14.76 27.62 -6.00
CA GLN A 231 -13.32 27.31 -5.98
C GLN A 231 -12.44 28.44 -5.41
N THR A 232 -13.05 29.54 -4.95
CA THR A 232 -12.35 30.79 -4.62
C THR A 232 -11.92 30.91 -3.16
N SER A 233 -12.37 30.02 -2.26
CA SER A 233 -11.99 30.05 -0.84
C SER A 233 -11.72 28.66 -0.28
N ARG A 234 -10.73 28.58 0.61
CA ARG A 234 -10.44 27.39 1.41
C ARG A 234 -11.62 27.11 2.34
N LYS A 235 -12.14 25.88 2.33
CA LYS A 235 -13.31 25.50 3.11
C LYS A 235 -12.96 24.52 4.22
N CYS A 236 -13.70 24.62 5.31
CA CYS A 236 -13.67 23.59 6.35
C CYS A 236 -14.06 22.24 5.77
N VAL A 237 -13.51 21.14 6.29
CA VAL A 237 -13.84 19.76 5.87
C VAL A 237 -15.35 19.48 5.74
N TYR A 238 -16.20 20.07 6.57
CA TYR A 238 -17.65 19.88 6.47
C TYR A 238 -18.34 20.75 5.40
N ARG A 239 -17.72 21.86 4.96
CA ARG A 239 -18.23 22.77 3.90
C ARG A 239 -17.52 22.62 2.57
N SER A 240 -16.47 21.81 2.54
CA SER A 240 -15.66 21.59 1.35
C SER A 240 -16.48 20.91 0.25
N GLY A 241 -17.50 20.11 0.60
CA GLY A 241 -18.16 19.22 -0.36
C GLY A 241 -17.36 17.93 -0.56
N PHE A 242 -16.39 17.64 0.32
CA PHE A 242 -15.59 16.42 0.26
C PHE A 242 -16.44 15.15 0.17
N SER A 243 -17.55 15.08 0.92
CA SER A 243 -18.48 13.95 0.84
C SER A 243 -19.37 13.92 -0.39
N GLU A 244 -19.34 14.96 -1.21
CA GLU A 244 -20.10 15.08 -2.46
C GLU A 244 -19.24 14.76 -3.68
N ILE A 245 -17.95 14.44 -3.48
CA ILE A 245 -17.05 14.00 -4.55
C ILE A 245 -17.65 12.74 -5.20
N PRO A 246 -17.87 12.74 -6.53
CA PRO A 246 -18.35 11.56 -7.24
C PRO A 246 -17.42 10.36 -7.02
N ASN A 247 -17.98 9.16 -6.90
CA ASN A 247 -17.25 7.91 -6.70
C ASN A 247 -16.49 7.79 -5.36
N LEU A 248 -16.58 8.76 -4.45
CA LEU A 248 -16.03 8.67 -3.10
C LEU A 248 -17.10 8.22 -2.10
N ASN A 249 -16.89 7.08 -1.46
CA ASN A 249 -17.70 6.60 -0.34
C ASN A 249 -16.95 6.77 0.96
N VAL A 250 -17.47 7.60 1.87
CA VAL A 250 -16.89 7.80 3.20
C VAL A 250 -17.64 6.94 4.22
N LEU A 251 -16.90 6.07 4.91
CA LEU A 251 -17.41 5.27 6.02
C LEU A 251 -16.71 5.69 7.31
N THR A 252 -17.38 6.53 8.10
CA THR A 252 -16.94 6.87 9.46
C THR A 252 -17.45 5.86 10.48
N ASN A 253 -16.83 5.86 11.67
CA ASN A 253 -17.07 4.89 12.73
C ASN A 253 -16.87 3.44 12.23
N ALA A 254 -15.94 3.24 11.30
CA ALA A 254 -15.74 1.99 10.58
C ALA A 254 -14.27 1.56 10.61
N ARG A 255 -14.01 0.26 10.70
CA ARG A 255 -12.66 -0.29 10.70
C ARG A 255 -12.57 -1.50 9.78
N VAL A 256 -11.42 -1.65 9.15
CA VAL A 256 -11.06 -2.90 8.45
C VAL A 256 -10.83 -3.98 9.49
N VAL A 257 -11.49 -5.13 9.32
CA VAL A 257 -11.34 -6.30 10.21
C VAL A 257 -10.68 -7.48 9.53
N LYS A 258 -10.73 -7.54 8.19
CA LYS A 258 -10.14 -8.64 7.41
C LYS A 258 -9.75 -8.15 6.01
N VAL A 259 -8.59 -8.59 5.52
CA VAL A 259 -8.12 -8.36 4.15
C VAL A 259 -7.72 -9.71 3.57
N GLU A 260 -8.33 -10.08 2.45
CA GLU A 260 -8.05 -11.31 1.71
C GLU A 260 -7.77 -11.00 0.25
N GLY A 261 -7.15 -11.94 -0.47
CA GLY A 261 -6.80 -11.77 -1.87
C GLY A 261 -5.38 -11.22 -2.06
N GLY A 262 -5.17 -10.52 -3.17
CA GLY A 262 -3.86 -10.01 -3.58
C GLY A 262 -3.98 -8.78 -4.47
N PRO A 263 -2.85 -8.23 -4.94
CA PRO A 263 -2.83 -7.01 -5.75
C PRO A 263 -3.86 -7.03 -6.89
N GLY A 264 -4.75 -6.03 -6.88
CA GLY A 264 -5.81 -5.86 -7.88
C GLY A 264 -7.12 -6.60 -7.60
N ASN A 265 -7.22 -7.46 -6.58
CA ASN A 265 -8.45 -8.18 -6.25
C ASN A 265 -8.53 -8.49 -4.75
N PHE A 266 -8.53 -7.45 -3.92
CA PHE A 266 -8.66 -7.58 -2.48
C PHE A 266 -10.14 -7.65 -2.07
N HIS A 267 -10.44 -8.58 -1.19
CA HIS A 267 -11.73 -8.69 -0.53
C HIS A 267 -11.55 -8.19 0.90
N VAL A 268 -12.07 -6.99 1.19
CA VAL A 268 -11.88 -6.31 2.46
C VAL A 268 -13.17 -6.26 3.24
N THR A 269 -13.19 -6.89 4.41
CA THR A 269 -14.32 -6.81 5.34
C THR A 269 -14.14 -5.58 6.24
N VAL A 270 -15.14 -4.70 6.22
CA VAL A 270 -15.22 -3.49 7.03
C VAL A 270 -16.38 -3.64 8.02
N GLU A 271 -16.10 -3.40 9.29
CA GLU A 271 -17.09 -3.33 10.37
C GLU A 271 -17.38 -1.86 10.67
N ARG A 272 -18.65 -1.45 10.54
CA ARG A 272 -19.14 -0.13 10.96
C ARG A 272 -19.84 -0.28 12.32
N LYS A 273 -19.33 0.44 13.31
CA LYS A 273 -19.96 0.52 14.63
C LYS A 273 -21.20 1.40 14.56
N PRO A 274 -22.21 1.14 15.40
CA PRO A 274 -23.37 2.01 15.50
C PRO A 274 -22.93 3.40 15.99
N ARG A 275 -23.43 4.43 15.31
CA ARG A 275 -23.32 5.83 15.75
C ARG A 275 -24.42 6.18 16.77
N TYR A 276 -25.51 5.40 16.74
CA TYR A 276 -26.78 5.62 17.44
C TYR A 276 -27.48 6.94 17.09
N VAL A 277 -27.03 7.58 16.01
CA VAL A 277 -27.60 8.81 15.47
C VAL A 277 -27.60 8.68 13.96
N ASN A 278 -28.75 8.87 13.34
CA ASN A 278 -28.93 8.87 11.91
C ASN A 278 -28.35 10.14 11.31
N GLU A 279 -27.24 10.01 10.57
CA GLU A 279 -26.49 11.11 9.95
C GLU A 279 -27.36 11.97 9.02
N LYS A 280 -28.36 11.36 8.35
CA LYS A 280 -29.24 12.07 7.41
C LYS A 280 -30.34 12.87 8.09
N LYS A 281 -30.73 12.50 9.32
CA LYS A 281 -31.78 13.19 10.09
C LYS A 281 -31.20 14.22 11.07
N CYS A 282 -29.95 14.04 11.49
CA CYS A 282 -29.33 14.91 12.48
C CYS A 282 -29.07 16.31 11.89
N VAL A 283 -29.47 17.36 12.60
CA VAL A 283 -29.24 18.76 12.21
C VAL A 283 -28.23 19.46 13.11
N ALA A 284 -27.53 18.71 13.97
CA ALA A 284 -26.51 19.22 14.90
C ALA A 284 -26.94 20.47 15.72
N CYS A 285 -28.17 20.48 16.24
CA CYS A 285 -28.76 21.62 16.96
C CYS A 285 -28.37 21.74 18.45
N ASP A 286 -27.49 20.87 18.95
CA ASP A 286 -26.99 20.85 20.33
C ASP A 286 -28.04 20.60 21.46
N LEU A 287 -29.34 20.42 21.14
CA LEU A 287 -30.38 20.11 22.14
C LEU A 287 -30.13 18.80 22.92
N CYS A 288 -29.52 17.81 22.29
CA CYS A 288 -29.29 16.51 22.92
C CYS A 288 -28.15 16.55 23.96
N THR A 289 -27.18 17.46 23.83
CA THR A 289 -26.06 17.58 24.76
C THR A 289 -26.46 18.34 26.02
N SER A 290 -27.37 19.32 25.91
CA SER A 290 -27.84 20.10 27.05
C SER A 290 -28.58 19.26 28.09
N VAL A 291 -29.24 18.19 27.67
CA VAL A 291 -29.99 17.28 28.57
C VAL A 291 -29.23 16.04 29.01
N CYS A 292 -28.04 15.79 28.44
CA CYS A 292 -27.27 14.59 28.76
C CYS A 292 -26.62 14.73 30.16
N PRO A 293 -26.94 13.85 31.12
CA PRO A 293 -26.41 13.95 32.48
C PRO A 293 -24.98 13.39 32.61
N VAL A 294 -24.49 12.66 31.61
CA VAL A 294 -23.18 12.02 31.64
C VAL A 294 -22.09 13.01 31.27
N GLU A 295 -20.99 13.00 32.01
CA GLU A 295 -19.77 13.74 31.67
C GLU A 295 -18.57 12.80 31.71
N VAL A 296 -17.78 12.82 30.64
CA VAL A 296 -16.54 12.04 30.51
C VAL A 296 -15.40 12.93 30.02
N PRO A 297 -14.13 12.60 30.30
CA PRO A 297 -13.00 13.33 29.76
C PRO A 297 -13.06 13.43 28.23
N ASP A 298 -12.78 14.60 27.68
CA ASP A 298 -12.84 14.83 26.24
C ASP A 298 -11.53 14.42 25.55
N GLU A 299 -11.49 13.25 24.93
CA GLU A 299 -10.31 12.73 24.23
C GLU A 299 -9.92 13.55 22.98
N TYR A 300 -10.88 14.29 22.41
CA TYR A 300 -10.59 15.19 21.29
C TYR A 300 -9.76 16.38 21.78
N ASN A 301 -10.14 16.97 22.91
CA ASN A 301 -9.47 18.10 23.57
C ASN A 301 -8.38 17.66 24.57
N ALA A 302 -7.70 16.54 24.29
CA ALA A 302 -6.59 16.01 25.11
C ALA A 302 -6.92 15.84 26.61
N LYS A 303 -8.19 15.57 26.95
CA LYS A 303 -8.74 15.43 28.31
C LYS A 303 -8.63 16.69 29.17
N LEU A 304 -8.40 17.85 28.56
CA LEU A 304 -8.38 19.14 29.26
C LEU A 304 -9.78 19.67 29.59
N THR A 305 -10.79 19.15 28.89
CA THR A 305 -12.20 19.45 29.10
C THR A 305 -13.00 18.16 29.32
N LYS A 306 -14.29 18.31 29.62
CA LYS A 306 -15.25 17.20 29.66
C LYS A 306 -16.22 17.33 28.49
N ARG A 307 -16.71 16.19 28.00
CA ARG A 307 -17.78 16.08 27.01
C ARG A 307 -18.94 15.23 27.53
N LYS A 308 -20.08 15.31 26.86
CA LYS A 308 -21.25 14.46 27.14
C LYS A 308 -21.11 13.09 26.47
N ALA A 309 -21.97 12.13 26.83
CA ALA A 309 -22.00 10.81 26.18
C ALA A 309 -22.48 10.88 24.72
N ILE A 310 -23.49 11.71 24.43
CA ILE A 310 -23.79 12.14 23.07
C ILE A 310 -22.94 13.37 22.75
N TYR A 311 -22.13 13.32 21.71
CA TYR A 311 -21.11 14.34 21.46
C TYR A 311 -20.84 14.56 19.98
N VAL A 312 -20.17 15.67 19.71
CA VAL A 312 -19.58 16.00 18.42
C VAL A 312 -18.25 16.69 18.68
N ASN A 313 -17.23 16.40 17.87
CA ASN A 313 -15.96 17.11 17.99
C ASN A 313 -16.15 18.56 17.55
N LYS A 314 -15.67 19.52 18.36
CA LYS A 314 -15.77 20.96 18.10
C LYS A 314 -14.37 21.52 17.75
N PRO A 315 -14.25 22.37 16.71
CA PRO A 315 -15.34 22.84 15.84
C PRO A 315 -15.87 21.72 14.93
N LEU A 316 -17.12 21.86 14.49
CA LEU A 316 -17.88 20.80 13.81
C LEU A 316 -17.10 20.20 12.62
N VAL A 317 -16.82 18.91 12.69
CA VAL A 317 -16.14 18.10 11.66
C VAL A 317 -17.14 17.19 10.93
N TYR A 318 -16.75 16.66 9.78
CA TYR A 318 -17.61 15.79 8.97
C TYR A 318 -17.70 14.36 9.56
N PRO A 319 -18.88 13.70 9.50
CA PRO A 319 -20.17 14.26 9.12
C PRO A 319 -20.69 15.21 10.22
N PRO A 320 -21.50 16.23 9.85
CA PRO A 320 -22.07 17.19 10.79
C PRO A 320 -23.23 16.58 11.60
N ALA A 321 -22.97 15.45 12.26
CA ALA A 321 -23.95 14.67 13.00
C ALA A 321 -23.35 14.21 14.33
N TYR A 322 -24.17 14.15 15.36
CA TYR A 322 -23.78 13.64 16.67
C TYR A 322 -23.39 12.16 16.64
N ALA A 323 -22.65 11.71 17.64
CA ALA A 323 -22.39 10.29 17.92
C ALA A 323 -22.61 10.01 19.41
N ILE A 324 -22.99 8.78 19.75
CA ILE A 324 -23.10 8.34 21.14
C ILE A 324 -21.91 7.44 21.49
N ASP A 325 -21.19 7.80 22.54
CA ASP A 325 -20.18 6.95 23.16
C ASP A 325 -20.86 5.82 23.94
N ALA A 326 -20.86 4.63 23.35
CA ALA A 326 -21.47 3.44 23.93
C ALA A 326 -20.85 3.03 25.29
N LYS A 327 -19.62 3.44 25.60
CA LYS A 327 -18.98 3.10 26.87
C LYS A 327 -19.46 3.97 28.01
N ALA A 328 -19.96 5.17 27.71
CA ALA A 328 -20.38 6.17 28.68
C ALA A 328 -21.91 6.31 28.78
N CYS A 329 -22.64 6.04 27.69
CA CYS A 329 -24.09 6.22 27.62
C CYS A 329 -24.86 5.20 28.46
N LYS A 330 -25.93 5.66 29.13
CA LYS A 330 -26.89 4.80 29.84
C LYS A 330 -28.02 4.26 28.94
N PHE A 331 -27.98 4.57 27.64
CA PHE A 331 -28.97 4.16 26.65
C PHE A 331 -30.42 4.33 27.14
N HIS A 332 -31.23 3.26 27.07
CA HIS A 332 -32.66 3.25 27.39
C HIS A 332 -32.97 3.54 28.86
N GLU A 333 -32.01 3.38 29.78
CA GLU A 333 -32.20 3.76 31.19
C GLU A 333 -32.32 5.28 31.39
N CYS A 334 -31.86 6.07 30.41
CA CYS A 334 -31.91 7.53 30.46
C CYS A 334 -32.77 8.12 29.35
N ALA A 335 -32.46 7.83 28.08
CA ALA A 335 -33.17 8.25 26.87
C ALA A 335 -33.56 9.75 26.68
N LYS A 336 -33.25 10.67 27.62
CA LYS A 336 -33.58 12.11 27.55
C LYS A 336 -33.21 12.80 26.24
N CYS A 337 -32.07 12.42 25.65
CA CYS A 337 -31.63 12.97 24.37
C CYS A 337 -32.60 12.62 23.22
N VAL A 338 -33.25 11.45 23.27
CA VAL A 338 -34.25 11.00 22.30
C VAL A 338 -35.50 11.88 22.37
N GLU A 339 -35.97 12.16 23.59
CA GLU A 339 -37.19 12.96 23.85
C GLU A 339 -37.07 14.39 23.28
N VAL A 340 -35.89 15.01 23.41
CA VAL A 340 -35.65 16.38 22.95
C VAL A 340 -35.20 16.48 21.49
N CYS A 341 -34.99 15.36 20.79
CA CYS A 341 -34.51 15.37 19.41
C CYS A 341 -35.64 15.70 18.42
N PRO A 342 -35.68 16.91 17.83
CA PRO A 342 -36.81 17.34 17.00
C PRO A 342 -36.94 16.52 15.71
N THR A 343 -35.83 16.02 15.17
CA THR A 343 -35.80 15.25 13.92
C THR A 343 -35.85 13.74 14.13
N LYS A 344 -35.98 13.28 15.38
CA LYS A 344 -35.98 11.85 15.74
C LYS A 344 -34.79 11.10 15.12
N ALA A 345 -33.61 11.72 15.17
CA ALA A 345 -32.38 11.19 14.60
C ALA A 345 -31.71 10.16 15.51
N ILE A 346 -32.01 10.11 16.80
CA ILE A 346 -31.32 9.23 17.75
C ILE A 346 -31.99 7.85 17.73
N GLU A 347 -31.19 6.82 17.43
CA GLU A 347 -31.61 5.44 17.20
C GLU A 347 -30.77 4.53 18.12
N LEU A 348 -31.20 4.35 19.38
CA LEU A 348 -30.40 3.68 20.42
C LEU A 348 -30.20 2.17 20.19
N ASP A 349 -31.06 1.54 19.38
CA ASP A 349 -31.00 0.11 19.07
C ASP A 349 -30.17 -0.22 17.82
N GLN A 350 -29.45 0.77 17.27
CA GLN A 350 -28.59 0.56 16.10
C GLN A 350 -27.54 -0.54 16.40
N LYS A 351 -27.40 -1.50 15.48
CA LYS A 351 -26.44 -2.60 15.59
C LYS A 351 -25.21 -2.35 14.72
N PRO A 352 -24.05 -2.97 15.04
CA PRO A 352 -22.91 -2.99 14.13
C PRO A 352 -23.29 -3.63 12.79
N GLU A 353 -22.72 -3.09 11.72
CA GLU A 353 -22.92 -3.59 10.36
C GLU A 353 -21.57 -4.04 9.80
N GLN A 354 -21.57 -5.09 8.98
CA GLN A 354 -20.40 -5.51 8.23
C GLN A 354 -20.68 -5.45 6.74
N VAL A 355 -19.71 -4.92 5.99
CA VAL A 355 -19.74 -4.87 4.53
C VAL A 355 -18.44 -5.46 4.00
N THR A 356 -18.54 -6.27 2.95
CA THR A 356 -17.36 -6.74 2.21
C THR A 356 -17.24 -5.93 0.94
N LEU A 357 -16.08 -5.30 0.77
CA LEU A 357 -15.73 -4.48 -0.39
C LEU A 357 -14.76 -5.27 -1.27
N ASN A 358 -14.97 -5.20 -2.58
CA ASN A 358 -14.01 -5.71 -3.56
C ASN A 358 -13.23 -4.53 -4.13
N VAL A 359 -11.94 -4.47 -3.84
CA VAL A 359 -11.05 -3.33 -4.11
C VAL A 359 -9.72 -3.73 -4.71
#